data_AF-A0A1B9SEC9-F1
#
_entry.id   AF-A0A1B9SEC9-F1
#
_cell.length_a   1.000
_cell.length_b   1.000
_cell.length_c   1.000
_cell.angle_alpha   90.00
_cell.angle_beta   90.00
_cell.angle_gamma   90.00
#
_symmetry.space_group_name_H-M   'P 1'
#
loop_
_entity.id
_entity.type
_entity.pdbx_description
1 polymer ?
#
loop_
_entity_poly.entity_id
_entity_poly.type
_entity_poly.pdbx_seq_one_letter_code
_entity_poly.pdbx_strand_id
1 'polypeptide(L)'
;MKSLAYAAFTLALLATTAQAEDAIAPDRIIDAAIGDWNKDGKPDLALLVASAPGDDADNPIGIYIYLRGGEHSLLTLAASAPHKVWGTVGPDGMVGQEPSIAALPNGSIAVTSQNDSVGRDRWQQTLTLAYRNNSFIVAGYTYAYRDTLEPDSSYSCDYNVLTGKATKSGKDLKAEARTVSIQDWQDDFGQKVCGNGE
;
A
#
# COMPACT_ATOMS: atom_id res chain seq x y z
N MET A 1 -30.31 -30.01 -62.30
CA MET A 1 -29.31 -29.00 -61.89
C MET A 1 -29.57 -28.71 -60.41
N LYS A 2 -28.97 -29.51 -59.51
CA LYS A 2 -27.87 -29.12 -58.59
C LYS A 2 -28.07 -27.75 -57.93
N SER A 3 -28.29 -27.75 -56.61
CA SER A 3 -27.27 -27.26 -55.65
C SER A 3 -27.72 -27.50 -54.21
N LEU A 4 -27.08 -28.46 -53.54
CA LEU A 4 -27.05 -28.58 -52.08
C LEU A 4 -26.01 -27.59 -51.56
N ALA A 5 -26.42 -26.62 -50.76
CA ALA A 5 -25.52 -25.73 -50.03
C ALA A 5 -25.26 -26.32 -48.64
N TYR A 6 -24.06 -26.86 -48.44
CA TYR A 6 -23.54 -27.22 -47.11
C TYR A 6 -23.11 -25.93 -46.40
N ALA A 7 -23.79 -25.57 -45.30
CA ALA A 7 -23.31 -24.54 -44.39
C ALA A 7 -22.29 -25.18 -43.43
N ALA A 8 -21.01 -24.88 -43.64
CA ALA A 8 -19.94 -25.25 -42.72
C ALA A 8 -19.98 -24.30 -41.50
N PHE A 9 -20.27 -24.85 -40.32
CA PHE A 9 -20.22 -24.11 -39.06
C PHE A 9 -18.81 -24.22 -38.48
N THR A 10 -17.97 -23.21 -38.73
CA THR A 10 -16.65 -23.09 -38.10
C THR A 10 -16.81 -22.61 -36.65
N LEU A 11 -16.56 -23.53 -35.71
CA LEU A 11 -16.50 -23.24 -34.28
C LEU A 11 -15.17 -22.53 -33.97
N ALA A 12 -15.22 -21.20 -33.79
CA ALA A 12 -14.06 -20.44 -33.34
C ALA A 12 -13.82 -20.72 -31.86
N LEU A 13 -12.75 -21.47 -31.54
CA LEU A 13 -12.22 -21.56 -30.18
C LEU A 13 -11.68 -20.18 -29.78
N LEU A 14 -12.45 -19.45 -28.98
CA LEU A 14 -11.95 -18.31 -28.23
C LEU A 14 -10.95 -18.84 -27.21
N ALA A 15 -9.65 -18.65 -27.47
CA ALA A 15 -8.63 -18.83 -26.47
C ALA A 15 -8.87 -17.79 -25.37
N THR A 16 -9.48 -18.20 -24.27
CA THR A 16 -9.46 -17.41 -23.04
C THR A 16 -8.02 -17.32 -22.58
N THR A 17 -7.38 -16.18 -22.81
CA THR A 17 -6.15 -15.83 -22.10
C THR A 17 -6.51 -15.78 -20.63
N ALA A 18 -6.23 -16.84 -19.90
CA ALA A 18 -6.19 -16.80 -18.45
C ALA A 18 -5.17 -15.71 -18.10
N GLN A 19 -5.64 -14.60 -17.53
CA GLN A 19 -4.72 -13.69 -16.86
C GLN A 19 -4.09 -14.53 -15.76
N ALA A 20 -2.78 -14.73 -15.85
CA ALA A 20 -2.03 -15.30 -14.75
C ALA A 20 -2.39 -14.48 -13.50
N GLU A 21 -2.77 -15.14 -12.42
CA GLU A 21 -2.77 -14.50 -11.10
C GLU A 21 -1.43 -13.76 -10.99
N ASP A 22 -1.48 -12.48 -10.61
CA ASP A 22 -0.29 -11.64 -10.44
C ASP A 22 0.61 -12.28 -9.37
N ALA A 23 1.45 -13.23 -9.81
CA ALA A 23 2.40 -13.91 -8.97
C ALA A 23 3.46 -12.87 -8.58
N ILE A 24 3.62 -12.68 -7.27
CA ILE A 24 4.72 -11.88 -6.74
C ILE A 24 6.02 -12.60 -7.11
N ALA A 25 6.82 -11.96 -7.95
CA ALA A 25 8.15 -12.48 -8.26
C ALA A 25 9.04 -12.26 -7.03
N PRO A 26 9.72 -13.29 -6.51
CA PRO A 26 10.46 -13.18 -5.24
C PRO A 26 11.56 -12.11 -5.25
N ASP A 27 12.14 -11.81 -6.40
CA ASP A 27 13.15 -10.78 -6.62
C ASP A 27 12.60 -9.34 -6.52
N ARG A 28 11.28 -9.18 -6.47
CA ARG A 28 10.60 -7.88 -6.26
C ARG A 28 10.20 -7.63 -4.82
N ILE A 29 10.42 -8.57 -3.90
CA ILE A 29 10.10 -8.38 -2.48
C ILE A 29 11.12 -7.43 -1.87
N ILE A 30 10.62 -6.37 -1.24
CA ILE A 30 11.42 -5.26 -0.70
C ILE A 30 11.66 -5.46 0.79
N ASP A 31 10.56 -5.66 1.52
CA ASP A 31 10.55 -5.72 2.98
C ASP A 31 9.36 -6.55 3.44
N ALA A 32 9.43 -7.06 4.67
CA ALA A 32 8.44 -7.96 5.23
C ALA A 32 8.22 -7.73 6.73
N ALA A 33 6.95 -7.81 7.14
CA ALA A 33 6.56 -7.82 8.54
C ALA A 33 5.78 -9.10 8.87
N ILE A 34 5.97 -9.61 10.09
CA ILE A 34 5.24 -10.75 10.64
C ILE A 34 4.50 -10.27 11.89
N GLY A 35 3.23 -10.62 12.02
CA GLY A 35 2.38 -10.25 13.14
C GLY A 35 1.20 -11.21 13.28
N ASP A 36 0.31 -10.96 14.23
CA ASP A 36 -0.99 -11.65 14.35
C ASP A 36 -2.06 -10.56 14.27
N TRP A 37 -2.52 -10.26 13.04
CA TRP A 37 -3.39 -9.11 12.79
C TRP A 37 -4.86 -9.47 12.92
N ASN A 38 -5.22 -10.73 12.60
CA ASN A 38 -6.57 -11.24 12.79
C ASN A 38 -6.82 -11.77 14.23
N LYS A 39 -5.79 -11.82 15.08
CA LYS A 39 -5.83 -12.24 16.49
C LYS A 39 -6.23 -13.70 16.67
N ASP A 40 -5.84 -14.57 15.75
CA ASP A 40 -6.09 -16.00 15.84
C ASP A 40 -4.93 -16.78 16.52
N GLY A 41 -3.89 -16.07 16.96
CA GLY A 41 -2.73 -16.63 17.64
C GLY A 41 -1.67 -17.16 16.69
N LYS A 42 -1.81 -16.97 15.36
CA LYS A 42 -0.88 -17.48 14.35
C LYS A 42 -0.18 -16.34 13.61
N PRO A 43 1.07 -16.54 13.17
CA PRO A 43 1.82 -15.51 12.47
C PRO A 43 1.36 -15.37 11.01
N ASP A 44 0.87 -14.18 10.71
CA ASP A 44 0.54 -13.64 9.40
C ASP A 44 1.77 -12.99 8.73
N LEU A 45 1.68 -12.66 7.44
CA LEU A 45 2.75 -12.04 6.66
C LEU A 45 2.28 -10.79 5.89
N ALA A 46 3.03 -9.69 5.94
CA ALA A 46 2.81 -8.51 5.13
C ALA A 46 4.09 -8.18 4.37
N LEU A 47 3.96 -7.83 3.09
CA LEU A 47 5.07 -7.60 2.17
C LEU A 47 4.94 -6.24 1.50
N LEU A 48 6.08 -5.58 1.31
CA LEU A 48 6.24 -4.56 0.29
C LEU A 48 6.85 -5.19 -0.95
N VAL A 49 6.28 -4.88 -2.12
CA VAL A 49 6.66 -5.50 -3.38
C VAL A 49 6.75 -4.44 -4.47
N ALA A 50 7.90 -4.38 -5.14
CA ALA A 50 8.10 -3.51 -6.29
C ALA A 50 7.19 -3.92 -7.45
N SER A 51 6.73 -2.95 -8.23
CA SER A 51 5.97 -3.15 -9.45
C SER A 51 6.70 -4.03 -10.46
N ALA A 52 5.96 -4.61 -11.39
CA ALA A 52 6.56 -5.38 -12.47
C ALA A 52 7.45 -4.48 -13.35
N PRO A 53 8.50 -5.02 -13.99
CA PRO A 53 9.32 -4.23 -14.91
C PRO A 53 8.47 -3.58 -16.02
N GLY A 54 8.69 -2.28 -16.26
CA GLY A 54 7.95 -1.50 -17.28
C GLY A 54 6.58 -0.96 -16.82
N ASP A 55 6.27 -1.09 -15.54
CA ASP A 55 5.13 -0.41 -14.91
C ASP A 55 5.57 0.97 -14.41
N ASP A 56 5.04 2.02 -15.03
CA ASP A 56 5.40 3.43 -14.81
C ASP A 56 4.45 4.13 -13.81
N ALA A 57 3.89 3.40 -12.85
CA ALA A 57 3.04 3.97 -11.81
C ALA A 57 3.79 4.97 -10.91
N ASP A 58 3.15 6.09 -10.57
CA ASP A 58 3.71 7.14 -9.69
C ASP A 58 4.18 6.58 -8.33
N ASN A 59 3.42 5.63 -7.81
CA ASN A 59 3.75 4.83 -6.63
C ASN A 59 4.09 3.42 -7.10
N PRO A 60 5.38 3.05 -7.26
CA PRO A 60 5.75 1.78 -7.88
C PRO A 60 5.74 0.60 -6.91
N ILE A 61 5.24 0.75 -5.67
CA ILE A 61 5.34 -0.29 -4.64
C ILE A 61 3.96 -0.64 -4.09
N GLY A 62 3.67 -1.93 -4.07
CA GLY A 62 2.42 -2.50 -3.57
C GLY A 62 2.56 -3.10 -2.17
N ILE A 63 1.43 -3.20 -1.48
CA ILE A 63 1.29 -3.85 -0.17
C ILE A 63 0.48 -5.14 -0.37
N TYR A 64 1.04 -6.25 0.08
CA TYR A 64 0.39 -7.56 0.02
C TYR A 64 0.36 -8.17 1.42
N ILE A 65 -0.83 -8.56 1.88
CA ILE A 65 -1.01 -9.09 3.23
C ILE A 65 -1.65 -10.46 3.13
N TYR A 66 -1.05 -11.42 3.81
CA TYR A 66 -1.44 -12.80 3.87
C TYR A 66 -1.80 -13.17 5.31
N LEU A 67 -2.95 -13.81 5.48
CA LEU A 67 -3.38 -14.35 6.76
C LEU A 67 -3.10 -15.84 6.83
N ARG A 68 -2.68 -16.31 8.00
CA ARG A 68 -2.49 -17.74 8.28
C ARG A 68 -3.77 -18.31 8.87
N GLY A 69 -4.67 -18.78 8.01
CA GLY A 69 -5.94 -19.37 8.44
C GLY A 69 -5.93 -20.89 8.60
N GLY A 70 -6.91 -21.39 9.37
CA GLY A 70 -7.26 -22.81 9.46
C GLY A 70 -6.23 -23.67 10.21
N GLU A 71 -6.40 -24.99 10.19
CA GLU A 71 -5.50 -25.96 10.85
C GLU A 71 -4.14 -26.12 10.14
N HIS A 72 -3.96 -25.49 8.98
CA HIS A 72 -2.82 -25.71 8.10
C HIS A 72 -1.87 -24.52 8.04
N SER A 73 -0.64 -24.76 7.60
CA SER A 73 0.45 -23.77 7.62
C SER A 73 0.50 -22.85 6.40
N LEU A 74 -0.47 -22.94 5.48
CA LEU A 74 -0.45 -22.16 4.25
C LEU A 74 -1.00 -20.75 4.46
N LEU A 75 -0.24 -19.74 4.02
CA LEU A 75 -0.66 -18.34 4.00
C LEU A 75 -1.65 -18.10 2.85
N THR A 76 -2.74 -17.39 3.13
CA THR A 76 -3.76 -17.03 2.14
C THR A 76 -3.76 -15.52 1.94
N LEU A 77 -3.75 -15.07 0.68
CA LEU A 77 -3.79 -13.64 0.35
C LEU A 77 -5.11 -13.02 0.86
N ALA A 78 -4.99 -12.02 1.73
CA ALA A 78 -6.10 -11.31 2.35
C ALA A 78 -6.24 -9.87 1.86
N ALA A 79 -5.14 -9.24 1.44
CA ALA A 79 -5.15 -7.95 0.78
C ALA A 79 -4.07 -7.89 -0.31
N SER A 80 -4.45 -7.37 -1.48
CA SER A 80 -3.54 -6.98 -2.56
C SER A 80 -3.85 -5.53 -2.92
N ALA A 81 -2.89 -4.66 -2.67
CA ALA A 81 -3.01 -3.24 -2.94
C ALA A 81 -1.76 -2.78 -3.71
N PRO A 82 -1.72 -2.99 -5.03
CA PRO A 82 -0.66 -2.45 -5.86
C PRO A 82 -0.69 -0.92 -5.85
N HIS A 83 0.46 -0.33 -6.17
CA HIS A 83 0.60 1.11 -6.40
C HIS A 83 0.22 2.01 -5.23
N LYS A 84 0.63 1.65 -4.01
CA LYS A 84 0.27 2.39 -2.78
C LYS A 84 1.41 3.12 -2.12
N VAL A 85 2.65 2.73 -2.40
CA VAL A 85 3.81 3.23 -1.67
C VAL A 85 4.78 3.84 -2.66
N TRP A 86 5.20 5.06 -2.35
CA TRP A 86 6.28 5.74 -3.04
C TRP A 86 7.63 5.27 -2.48
N GLY A 87 8.64 5.14 -3.35
CA GLY A 87 10.01 4.85 -2.95
C GLY A 87 10.82 4.18 -4.04
N THR A 88 12.11 4.01 -3.79
CA THR A 88 13.04 3.31 -4.70
C THR A 88 13.90 2.32 -3.91
N VAL A 89 14.15 1.14 -4.48
CA VAL A 89 14.62 -0.05 -3.72
C VAL A 89 15.57 -0.96 -4.51
N GLY A 90 16.08 -0.50 -5.65
CA GLY A 90 17.03 -1.25 -6.48
C GLY A 90 18.48 -0.81 -6.27
N PRO A 91 19.44 -1.46 -6.94
CA PRO A 91 20.84 -1.02 -7.00
C PRO A 91 20.99 0.42 -7.50
N ASP A 92 20.08 0.86 -8.36
CA ASP A 92 20.00 2.23 -8.90
C ASP A 92 19.05 3.13 -8.09
N GLY A 93 18.48 2.61 -6.99
CA GLY A 93 17.64 3.35 -6.06
C GLY A 93 18.44 4.40 -5.29
N MET A 94 17.75 5.44 -4.82
CA MET A 94 18.38 6.51 -4.05
C MET A 94 18.31 6.18 -2.56
N VAL A 95 19.47 6.17 -1.90
CA VAL A 95 19.54 6.05 -0.44
C VAL A 95 18.70 7.15 0.21
N GLY A 96 17.91 6.81 1.22
CA GLY A 96 16.97 7.72 1.88
C GLY A 96 15.59 7.76 1.24
N GLN A 97 15.29 6.89 0.26
CA GLN A 97 13.98 6.73 -0.38
C GLN A 97 13.40 5.31 -0.24
N GLU A 98 14.05 4.47 0.55
CA GLU A 98 13.60 3.11 0.81
C GLU A 98 12.36 3.12 1.71
N PRO A 99 11.24 2.53 1.28
CA PRO A 99 10.10 2.32 2.16
C PRO A 99 10.34 1.12 3.08
N SER A 100 9.54 1.05 4.13
CA SER A 100 9.59 -0.05 5.10
C SER A 100 8.21 -0.46 5.58
N ILE A 101 8.11 -1.70 6.05
CA ILE A 101 6.91 -2.26 6.67
C ILE A 101 7.24 -2.90 8.01
N ALA A 102 6.45 -2.58 9.04
CA ALA A 102 6.70 -3.07 10.39
C ALA A 102 5.40 -3.49 11.09
N ALA A 103 5.45 -4.58 11.85
CA ALA A 103 4.39 -4.94 12.77
C ALA A 103 4.47 -4.07 14.03
N LEU A 104 3.34 -3.53 14.46
CA LEU A 104 3.25 -2.70 15.66
C LEU A 104 2.71 -3.49 16.87
N PRO A 105 3.13 -3.17 18.11
CA PRO A 105 2.70 -3.90 19.32
C PRO A 105 1.19 -3.94 19.58
N ASN A 106 0.43 -3.02 18.99
CA ASN A 106 -1.02 -2.93 19.11
C ASN A 106 -1.77 -3.82 18.09
N GLY A 107 -1.06 -4.64 17.30
CA GLY A 107 -1.64 -5.49 16.26
C GLY A 107 -1.98 -4.76 14.96
N SER A 108 -1.34 -3.62 14.69
CA SER A 108 -1.42 -2.91 13.42
C SER A 108 -0.12 -3.04 12.61
N ILE A 109 -0.13 -2.55 11.38
CA ILE A 109 1.03 -2.52 10.48
C ILE A 109 1.37 -1.06 10.20
N ALA A 110 2.64 -0.68 10.36
CA ALA A 110 3.15 0.59 9.85
C ALA A 110 3.76 0.36 8.48
N VAL A 111 3.36 1.16 7.49
CA VAL A 111 3.98 1.22 6.16
C VAL A 111 4.53 2.62 5.97
N THR A 112 5.84 2.76 5.84
CA THR A 112 6.52 4.05 5.75
C THR A 112 7.09 4.26 4.36
N SER A 113 6.92 5.47 3.82
CA SER A 113 7.63 5.99 2.64
C SER A 113 8.24 7.34 3.00
N GLN A 114 9.31 7.73 2.31
CA GLN A 114 10.05 8.94 2.66
C GLN A 114 10.91 9.42 1.50
N ASN A 115 11.18 10.72 1.44
CA ASN A 115 12.31 11.27 0.70
C ASN A 115 13.21 12.03 1.68
N ASP A 116 14.32 11.42 2.09
CA ASP A 116 15.33 12.06 2.93
C ASP A 116 16.60 12.50 2.15
N SER A 117 16.62 12.35 0.83
CA SER A 117 17.85 12.50 0.04
C SER A 117 17.80 13.49 -1.11
N VAL A 118 16.70 13.58 -1.87
CA VAL A 118 16.64 14.38 -3.10
C VAL A 118 15.86 15.68 -2.90
N GLY A 119 16.40 16.79 -3.38
CA GLY A 119 15.76 18.10 -3.31
C GLY A 119 15.89 18.78 -1.94
N ARG A 120 15.26 19.96 -1.81
CA ARG A 120 15.23 20.76 -0.58
C ARG A 120 14.34 20.13 0.49
N ASP A 121 13.25 19.54 0.04
CA ASP A 121 12.16 19.11 0.90
C ASP A 121 12.39 17.67 1.35
N ARG A 122 12.25 17.47 2.66
CA ARG A 122 12.37 16.17 3.29
C ARG A 122 11.02 15.78 3.82
N TRP A 123 10.56 14.59 3.50
CA TRP A 123 9.29 14.12 4.00
C TRP A 123 9.34 12.66 4.38
N GLN A 124 8.49 12.30 5.33
CA GLN A 124 8.21 10.93 5.73
C GLN A 124 6.70 10.78 5.95
N GLN A 125 6.11 9.75 5.37
CA GLN A 125 4.71 9.40 5.48
C GLN A 125 4.61 7.99 6.06
N THR A 126 3.73 7.78 7.04
CA THR A 126 3.41 6.43 7.53
C THR A 126 1.91 6.17 7.47
N LEU A 127 1.52 5.12 6.76
CA LEU A 127 0.18 4.53 6.86
C LEU A 127 0.16 3.53 8.01
N THR A 128 -0.84 3.63 8.88
CA THR A 128 -1.12 2.62 9.91
C THR A 128 -2.31 1.78 9.47
N LEU A 129 -2.09 0.50 9.16
CA LEU A 129 -3.12 -0.43 8.72
C LEU A 129 -3.62 -1.27 9.90
N ALA A 130 -4.92 -1.39 10.05
CA ALA A 130 -5.54 -2.25 11.06
C ALA A 130 -6.46 -3.27 10.40
N TYR A 131 -6.47 -4.49 10.93
CA TYR A 131 -7.44 -5.50 10.52
C TYR A 131 -8.75 -5.32 11.30
N ARG A 132 -9.85 -5.02 10.58
CA ARG A 132 -11.19 -4.85 11.16
C ARG A 132 -12.24 -5.34 10.16
N ASN A 133 -13.30 -5.98 10.65
CA ASN A 133 -14.41 -6.44 9.81
C ASN A 133 -13.94 -7.26 8.59
N ASN A 134 -12.97 -8.16 8.81
CA ASN A 134 -12.38 -9.01 7.78
C ASN A 134 -11.68 -8.25 6.64
N SER A 135 -11.16 -7.05 6.91
CA SER A 135 -10.43 -6.24 5.93
C SER A 135 -9.30 -5.44 6.59
N PHE A 136 -8.25 -5.17 5.82
CA PHE A 136 -7.20 -4.24 6.22
C PHE A 136 -7.61 -2.82 5.84
N ILE A 137 -7.81 -1.98 6.83
CA ILE A 137 -8.21 -0.58 6.67
C ILE A 137 -7.09 0.36 7.08
N VAL A 138 -7.04 1.56 6.50
CA VAL A 138 -6.14 2.62 6.96
C VAL A 138 -6.72 3.26 8.21
N ALA A 139 -6.08 3.01 9.35
CA ALA A 139 -6.51 3.49 10.65
C ALA A 139 -5.86 4.82 11.06
N GLY A 140 -4.67 5.09 10.54
CA GLY A 140 -3.90 6.29 10.84
C GLY A 140 -3.01 6.69 9.67
N TYR A 141 -2.69 7.97 9.62
CA TYR A 141 -1.80 8.57 8.66
C TYR A 141 -0.94 9.59 9.39
N THR A 142 0.38 9.44 9.32
CA THR A 142 1.31 10.47 9.81
C THR A 142 2.12 11.02 8.67
N TYR A 143 2.48 12.30 8.79
CA TYR A 143 3.33 12.98 7.82
C TYR A 143 4.25 13.94 8.53
N ALA A 144 5.54 13.84 8.27
CA ALA A 144 6.55 14.77 8.72
C ALA A 144 7.17 15.44 7.51
N TYR A 145 7.32 16.75 7.57
CA TYR A 145 7.96 17.56 6.56
C TYR A 145 9.04 18.42 7.21
N ARG A 146 10.20 18.50 6.55
CA ARG A 146 11.29 19.38 6.93
C ARG A 146 11.87 20.03 5.70
N ASP A 147 11.99 21.35 5.76
CA ASP A 147 12.76 22.12 4.80
C ASP A 147 14.23 22.19 5.25
N THR A 148 15.15 21.79 4.38
CA THR A 148 16.59 21.74 4.71
C THR A 148 17.27 23.12 4.72
N LEU A 149 16.66 24.14 4.12
CA LEU A 149 17.18 25.52 4.10
C LEU A 149 16.44 26.44 5.09
N GLU A 150 15.18 26.13 5.40
CA GLU A 150 14.36 26.86 6.37
C GLU A 150 13.81 25.90 7.44
N PRO A 151 14.61 25.53 8.46
CA PRO A 151 14.18 24.54 9.45
C PRO A 151 12.90 24.90 10.20
N ASP A 152 12.62 26.20 10.37
CA ASP A 152 11.41 26.70 11.03
C ASP A 152 10.14 26.50 10.18
N SER A 153 10.30 26.21 8.88
CA SER A 153 9.22 25.85 7.95
C SER A 153 8.89 24.35 7.97
N SER A 154 9.23 23.64 9.05
CA SER A 154 8.95 22.20 9.24
C SER A 154 7.65 21.96 10.01
N TYR A 155 7.00 20.82 9.76
CA TYR A 155 5.81 20.42 10.52
C TYR A 155 5.67 18.91 10.59
N SER A 156 4.89 18.47 11.57
CA SER A 156 4.40 17.10 11.65
C SER A 156 2.88 17.10 11.70
N CYS A 157 2.28 16.02 11.24
CA CYS A 157 0.86 15.77 11.30
C CYS A 157 0.61 14.33 11.73
N ASP A 158 -0.33 14.15 12.64
CA ASP A 158 -0.89 12.86 13.03
C ASP A 158 -2.40 12.93 12.78
N TYR A 159 -2.91 12.05 11.92
CA TYR A 159 -4.30 11.96 11.55
C TYR A 159 -4.83 10.55 11.85
N ASN A 160 -5.75 10.48 12.80
CA ASN A 160 -6.55 9.29 13.06
C ASN A 160 -7.72 9.22 12.06
N VAL A 161 -7.51 8.46 10.98
CA VAL A 161 -8.46 8.32 9.87
C VAL A 161 -9.84 7.87 10.34
N LEU A 162 -9.90 6.96 11.33
CA LEU A 162 -11.17 6.38 11.79
C LEU A 162 -12.04 7.36 12.59
N THR A 163 -11.43 8.36 13.22
CA THR A 163 -12.13 9.30 14.11
C THR A 163 -12.18 10.72 13.60
N GLY A 164 -11.41 11.06 12.55
CA GLY A 164 -11.33 12.44 12.06
C GLY A 164 -10.47 13.35 12.93
N LYS A 165 -9.91 12.85 14.04
CA LYS A 165 -9.02 13.62 14.92
C LYS A 165 -7.67 13.75 14.26
N ALA A 166 -7.20 14.97 14.09
CA ALA A 166 -5.88 15.24 13.56
C ALA A 166 -5.18 16.32 14.39
N THR A 167 -3.85 16.26 14.44
CA THR A 167 -3.00 17.31 15.00
C THR A 167 -1.94 17.67 13.98
N LYS A 168 -1.68 18.97 13.77
CA LYS A 168 -0.60 19.47 12.91
C LYS A 168 0.24 20.48 13.69
N SER A 169 1.53 20.20 13.82
CA SER A 169 2.46 20.96 14.67
C SER A 169 1.90 21.20 16.09
N GLY A 170 1.28 20.17 16.68
CA GLY A 170 0.67 20.21 18.01
C GLY A 170 -0.66 20.97 18.11
N LYS A 171 -1.22 21.47 17.00
CA LYS A 171 -2.53 22.11 16.96
C LYS A 171 -3.58 21.15 16.44
N ASP A 172 -4.71 21.07 17.13
CA ASP A 172 -5.84 20.24 16.70
C ASP A 172 -6.44 20.75 15.39
N LEU A 173 -6.75 19.81 14.49
CA LEU A 173 -7.44 20.01 13.23
C LEU A 173 -8.71 19.16 13.18
N LYS A 174 -9.71 19.64 12.45
CA LYS A 174 -10.90 18.85 12.11
C LYS A 174 -10.69 18.21 10.75
N ALA A 175 -10.79 16.88 10.68
CA ALA A 175 -10.82 16.12 9.45
C ALA A 175 -12.07 15.24 9.39
N GLU A 176 -12.41 14.78 8.20
CA GLU A 176 -13.49 13.82 7.99
C GLU A 176 -13.07 12.44 8.50
N ALA A 177 -13.87 11.80 9.34
CA ALA A 177 -13.65 10.40 9.72
C ALA A 177 -13.99 9.48 8.54
N ARG A 178 -13.12 8.49 8.26
CA ARG A 178 -13.30 7.54 7.15
C ARG A 178 -13.01 6.12 7.60
N THR A 179 -13.61 5.15 6.92
CA THR A 179 -13.21 3.74 6.97
C THR A 179 -12.93 3.33 5.55
N VAL A 180 -11.66 3.22 5.19
CA VAL A 180 -11.19 2.96 3.81
C VAL A 180 -10.27 1.75 3.84
N SER A 181 -10.49 0.80 2.94
CA SER A 181 -9.61 -0.35 2.76
C SER A 181 -8.24 0.11 2.24
N ILE A 182 -7.18 -0.68 2.43
CA ILE A 182 -5.88 -0.34 1.82
C ILE A 182 -5.95 -0.36 0.28
N GLN A 183 -6.84 -1.16 -0.30
CA GLN A 183 -7.07 -1.21 -1.75
C GLN A 183 -7.64 0.11 -2.28
N ASP A 184 -8.57 0.71 -1.53
CA ASP A 184 -9.28 1.95 -1.93
C ASP A 184 -8.58 3.22 -1.42
N TRP A 185 -7.51 3.08 -0.63
CA TRP A 185 -6.77 4.22 -0.12
C TRP A 185 -6.10 5.01 -1.25
N GLN A 186 -6.19 6.33 -1.15
CA GLN A 186 -5.50 7.30 -1.98
C GLN A 186 -4.75 8.26 -1.05
N ASP A 187 -3.47 8.51 -1.30
CA ASP A 187 -2.64 9.33 -0.41
C ASP A 187 -3.16 10.76 -0.28
N ASP A 188 -3.83 11.28 -1.30
CA ASP A 188 -4.62 12.51 -1.27
C ASP A 188 -5.54 12.62 -0.05
N PHE A 189 -6.10 11.52 0.46
CA PHE A 189 -6.96 11.56 1.65
C PHE A 189 -6.19 12.00 2.89
N GLY A 190 -4.97 11.50 3.06
CA GLY A 190 -4.07 11.90 4.15
C GLY A 190 -3.43 13.26 3.87
N GLN A 191 -2.95 13.48 2.64
CA GLN A 191 -2.27 14.71 2.23
C GLN A 191 -3.19 15.94 2.26
N LYS A 192 -4.49 15.82 1.95
CA LYS A 192 -5.43 16.96 2.11
C LYS A 192 -5.58 17.41 3.57
N VAL A 193 -5.40 16.49 4.52
CA VAL A 193 -5.46 16.80 5.96
C VAL A 193 -4.10 17.29 6.47
N CYS A 194 -3.03 16.61 6.06
CA CYS A 194 -1.71 16.77 6.67
C CYS A 194 -0.71 17.55 5.82
N GLY A 195 -0.82 17.49 4.49
CA GLY A 195 0.08 18.14 3.55
C GLY A 195 0.00 19.67 3.58
N ASN A 196 0.83 20.31 2.77
CA ASN A 196 0.72 21.73 2.50
C ASN A 196 -0.43 21.87 1.51
N GLY A 197 -1.63 22.21 1.99
CA GLY A 197 -2.78 22.40 1.11
C GLY A 197 -2.46 23.43 0.03
N GLU A 198 -2.24 22.94 -1.18
CA GLU A 198 -2.48 23.65 -2.43
C GLU A 198 -3.87 23.29 -2.95
#